data_AF-A0A497A7H8-F1
#
_entry.id   AF-A0A497A7H8-F1
#
_cell.length_a   1.000
_cell.length_b   1.000
_cell.length_c   1.000
_cell.angle_alpha   90.00
_cell.angle_beta   90.00
_cell.angle_gamma   90.00
#
_symmetry.space_group_name_H-M   'P 1'
#
loop_
_entity.id
_entity.type
_entity.pdbx_description
1 polymer ?
#
loop_
_entity_poly.entity_id
_entity_poly.type
_entity_poly.pdbx_seq_one_letter_code
_entity_poly.pdbx_strand_id
1 'polypeptide(L)'
;MTDEELHQITQKISDELDKLYNSEKPLTKEEKRHRQILSLRKQTLQKIREARQKGDAFQERDLAVAYGLLTSLGEKHPFLATFLRTKFRWNVY
;
A
#
# COMPACT_ATOMS: atom_id res chain seq x y z
N MET A 1 -2.51 13.94 5.79
CA MET A 1 -1.69 13.68 4.59
C MET A 1 -2.03 14.72 3.55
N THR A 2 -1.07 15.57 3.19
CA THR A 2 -1.23 16.58 2.13
C THR A 2 -1.05 15.93 0.76
N ASP A 3 -1.50 16.59 -0.32
CA ASP A 3 -1.34 16.04 -1.69
C ASP A 3 0.13 15.89 -2.09
N GLU A 4 1.00 16.78 -1.62
CA GLU A 4 2.45 16.71 -1.83
C GLU A 4 3.07 15.49 -1.13
N GLU A 5 2.69 15.23 0.12
CA GLU A 5 3.12 14.03 0.86
C GLU A 5 2.68 12.76 0.15
N LEU A 6 1.44 12.73 -0.34
CA LEU A 6 0.87 11.59 -1.06
C LEU A 6 1.62 11.34 -2.38
N HIS A 7 1.98 12.40 -3.09
CA HIS A 7 2.78 12.31 -4.31
C HIS A 7 4.20 11.80 -4.04
N GLN A 8 4.91 12.38 -3.06
CA GLN A 8 6.27 11.97 -2.70
C GLN A 8 6.33 10.51 -2.26
N ILE A 9 5.36 10.07 -1.45
CA ILE A 9 5.28 8.70 -0.97
C ILE A 9 4.98 7.74 -2.12
N THR A 10 4.09 8.11 -3.04
CA THR A 10 3.78 7.30 -4.23
C THR A 10 4.99 7.17 -5.16
N GLN A 11 5.77 8.25 -5.33
CA GLN A 11 7.03 8.22 -6.08
C GLN A 11 8.05 7.30 -5.41
N LYS A 12 8.31 7.47 -4.10
CA LYS A 12 9.23 6.59 -3.35
C LYS A 12 8.90 5.10 -3.50
N ILE A 13 7.62 4.75 -3.36
CA ILE A 13 7.16 3.36 -3.52
C ILE A 13 7.34 2.88 -4.97
N SER A 14 7.15 3.76 -5.95
CA SER A 14 7.35 3.41 -7.36
C SER A 14 8.83 3.19 -7.66
N ASP A 15 9.73 4.03 -7.15
CA ASP A 15 11.18 3.86 -7.30
C ASP A 15 11.68 2.58 -6.63
N GLU A 16 11.17 2.24 -5.44
CA GLU A 16 11.49 0.99 -4.76
C GLU A 16 10.97 -0.23 -5.53
N LEU A 17 9.77 -0.15 -6.11
CA LEU A 17 9.24 -1.19 -6.99
C LEU A 17 10.11 -1.34 -8.24
N ASP A 18 10.51 -0.24 -8.88
CA ASP A 18 11.35 -0.27 -10.07
C ASP A 18 12.72 -0.87 -9.80
N LYS A 19 13.32 -0.62 -8.62
CA LYS A 19 14.54 -1.31 -8.18
C LYS A 19 14.35 -2.81 -8.05
N LEU A 20 13.20 -3.26 -7.54
CA LEU A 20 12.88 -4.69 -7.43
C LEU A 20 12.53 -5.33 -8.78
N TYR A 21 11.98 -4.57 -9.74
CA TYR A 21 11.70 -5.04 -11.10
C TYR A 21 12.95 -5.13 -11.97
N ASN A 22 13.86 -4.16 -11.84
CA ASN A 22 15.11 -4.07 -12.60
C ASN A 22 16.25 -4.90 -11.98
N SER A 23 15.99 -5.65 -10.91
CA SER A 23 16.96 -6.57 -10.35
C SER A 23 17.20 -7.73 -11.32
N GLU A 24 18.43 -7.85 -11.83
CA GLU A 24 18.84 -8.94 -12.72
C GLU A 24 18.83 -10.34 -12.05
N LYS A 25 18.68 -10.38 -10.72
CA LYS A 25 18.66 -11.64 -9.95
C LYS A 25 17.21 -12.08 -9.65
N PRO A 26 16.93 -13.39 -9.62
CA PRO A 26 15.63 -13.89 -9.22
C PRO A 26 15.32 -13.47 -7.78
N LEU A 27 14.22 -12.71 -7.61
CA LEU A 27 13.75 -12.21 -6.32
C LEU A 27 13.57 -13.35 -5.30
N THR A 28 14.17 -13.19 -4.13
CA THR A 28 14.00 -14.07 -2.97
C THR A 28 12.56 -14.04 -2.45
N LYS A 29 12.16 -15.01 -1.62
CA LYS A 29 10.80 -15.06 -1.05
C LYS A 29 10.44 -13.79 -0.26
N GLU A 30 11.44 -13.21 0.43
CA GLU A 30 11.27 -11.99 1.20
C GLU A 30 11.09 -10.76 0.29
N GLU A 31 11.89 -10.64 -0.76
CA GLU A 31 11.75 -9.55 -1.75
C GLU A 31 10.45 -9.66 -2.55
N LYS A 32 9.98 -10.87 -2.86
CA LYS A 32 8.65 -11.09 -3.45
C LYS A 32 7.53 -10.62 -2.54
N ARG A 33 7.63 -10.91 -1.23
CA ARG A 33 6.67 -10.43 -0.24
C ARG A 33 6.75 -8.91 -0.08
N HIS A 34 7.95 -8.36 -0.07
CA HIS A 34 8.17 -6.92 0.00
C HIS A 34 7.56 -6.20 -1.22
N ARG A 35 7.78 -6.73 -2.44
CA ARG A 35 7.13 -6.26 -3.67
C ARG A 35 5.61 -6.31 -3.59
N GLN A 36 5.03 -7.39 -3.05
CA GLN A 36 3.57 -7.48 -2.86
C GLN A 36 3.05 -6.41 -1.90
N ILE A 37 3.75 -6.16 -0.79
CA ILE A 37 3.39 -5.11 0.17
C ILE A 37 3.50 -3.73 -0.46
N LEU A 38 4.58 -3.44 -1.19
CA LEU A 38 4.76 -2.17 -1.90
C LEU A 38 3.68 -1.94 -2.96
N SER A 39 3.31 -2.98 -3.71
CA SER A 39 2.20 -2.93 -4.67
C SER A 39 0.87 -2.60 -3.99
N LEU A 40 0.56 -3.26 -2.86
CA LEU A 40 -0.64 -3.00 -2.06
C LEU A 40 -0.65 -1.58 -1.48
N ARG A 41 0.50 -1.06 -1.04
CA ARG A 41 0.64 0.33 -0.59
C ARG A 41 0.35 1.31 -1.71
N LYS A 42 0.91 1.09 -2.91
CA LYS A 42 0.64 1.90 -4.10
C LYS A 42 -0.85 1.91 -4.48
N GLN A 43 -1.50 0.74 -4.48
CA GLN A 43 -2.94 0.65 -4.74
C GLN A 43 -3.77 1.38 -3.68
N THR A 44 -3.40 1.27 -2.40
CA THR A 44 -4.09 1.99 -1.33
C THR A 44 -3.97 3.50 -1.50
N LEU A 45 -2.78 4.00 -1.84
CA LEU A 45 -2.56 5.44 -2.11
C LEU A 45 -3.36 5.93 -3.32
N GLN A 46 -3.47 5.12 -4.39
CA GLN A 46 -4.34 5.45 -5.52
C GLN A 46 -5.81 5.55 -5.09
N LYS A 47 -6.29 4.62 -4.27
CA LYS A 47 -7.66 4.67 -3.73
C LYS A 47 -7.89 5.88 -2.81
N ILE A 48 -6.90 6.30 -2.02
CA ILE A 48 -6.99 7.53 -1.21
C ILE A 48 -7.17 8.74 -2.14
N ARG A 49 -6.40 8.80 -3.23
CA ARG A 49 -6.53 9.86 -4.24
C ARG A 49 -7.91 9.86 -4.91
N GLU A 50 -8.43 8.69 -5.26
CA GLU A 50 -9.77 8.54 -5.82
C GLU A 50 -10.88 8.95 -4.84
N ALA A 51 -10.77 8.55 -3.57
CA ALA A 51 -11.72 8.93 -2.51
C ALA A 51 -11.73 10.45 -2.30
N ARG A 52 -10.54 11.07 -2.28
CA ARG A 52 -10.40 12.53 -2.20
C ARG A 52 -11.00 13.24 -3.42
N GLN A 53 -10.80 12.72 -4.64
CA GLN A 53 -11.43 13.27 -5.85
C GLN A 53 -12.96 13.15 -5.83
N LYS A 54 -13.50 12.09 -5.20
CA LYS A 54 -14.94 11.88 -5.01
C LYS A 54 -15.52 12.70 -3.85
N GLY A 55 -14.68 13.37 -3.05
CA GLY A 55 -15.10 14.11 -1.86
C GLY A 55 -15.52 13.22 -0.69
N ASP A 56 -15.19 11.92 -0.72
CA ASP A 56 -15.54 10.98 0.36
C ASP A 56 -14.47 10.98 1.45
N ALA A 57 -14.60 11.92 2.38
CA ALA A 57 -13.68 12.09 3.51
C ALA A 57 -13.67 10.89 4.48
N PHE A 58 -14.75 10.12 4.54
CA PHE A 58 -14.80 8.92 5.39
C PHE A 58 -13.95 7.81 4.77
N GLN A 59 -14.13 7.58 3.47
CA GLN A 59 -13.34 6.60 2.72
C GLN A 59 -11.85 6.98 2.67
N GLU A 60 -11.53 8.28 2.55
CA GLU A 60 -10.16 8.78 2.61
C GLU A 60 -9.47 8.41 3.93
N ARG A 61 -10.15 8.64 5.07
CA ARG A 61 -9.64 8.31 6.40
C ARG A 61 -9.44 6.81 6.60
N ASP A 62 -10.43 6.01 6.20
CA ASP A 62 -10.35 4.55 6.32
C ASP A 62 -9.19 3.98 5.50
N LEU A 63 -8.97 4.50 4.30
CA LEU A 63 -7.85 4.09 3.44
C LEU A 63 -6.50 4.60 3.97
N ALA A 64 -6.44 5.79 4.56
CA ALA A 64 -5.23 6.30 5.21
C ALA A 64 -4.83 5.43 6.43
N VAL A 65 -5.80 4.97 7.22
CA VAL A 65 -5.57 4.01 8.31
C VAL A 65 -5.08 2.67 7.75
N ALA A 66 -5.71 2.16 6.68
CA ALA A 66 -5.26 0.94 6.00
C ALA A 66 -3.82 1.06 5.48
N TYR A 67 -3.45 2.23 4.94
CA TYR A 67 -2.09 2.53 4.52
C TYR A 67 -1.09 2.52 5.69
N GLY A 68 -1.44 3.13 6.83
CA GLY A 68 -0.61 3.08 8.05
C GLY A 68 -0.37 1.65 8.53
N LEU A 69 -1.40 0.80 8.51
CA LEU A 69 -1.29 -0.61 8.85
C LEU A 69 -0.40 -1.39 7.87
N LEU A 70 -0.55 -1.15 6.56
CA LEU A 70 0.33 -1.73 5.54
C LEU A 70 1.78 -1.26 5.68
N THR A 71 1.98 -0.05 6.21
CA THR A 71 3.31 0.52 6.49
C THR A 71 3.97 -0.23 7.65
N SER A 72 3.24 -0.40 8.75
CA SER A 72 3.62 -1.22 9.92
C SER A 72 3.88 -2.70 9.59
N LEU A 73 3.12 -3.26 8.64
CA LEU A 73 3.23 -4.64 8.20
C LEU A 73 4.54 -5.01 7.51
N GLY A 74 5.22 -4.02 6.95
CA GLY A 74 6.54 -4.22 6.35
C GLY A 74 7.64 -4.43 7.40
N GLU A 75 7.42 -4.01 8.64
CA GLU A 75 8.49 -3.97 9.66
C GLU A 75 8.41 -5.07 10.72
N LYS A 76 7.24 -5.57 11.17
CA LYS A 76 7.26 -6.45 12.36
C LYS A 76 6.10 -7.40 12.66
N HIS A 77 4.94 -7.37 11.99
CA HIS A 77 3.75 -8.03 12.55
C HIS A 77 2.87 -8.83 11.55
N PRO A 78 2.99 -10.17 11.48
CA PRO A 78 2.20 -11.02 10.58
C PRO A 78 0.70 -11.06 10.88
N PHE A 79 0.26 -10.73 12.11
CA PHE A 79 -1.17 -10.76 12.48
C PHE A 79 -2.01 -9.67 11.80
N LEU A 80 -1.42 -8.51 11.50
CA LEU A 80 -2.10 -7.41 10.80
C LEU A 80 -2.42 -7.77 9.34
N ALA A 81 -1.61 -8.63 8.71
CA ALA A 81 -1.78 -9.04 7.31
C ALA A 81 -3.10 -9.80 7.14
N THR A 82 -3.41 -10.66 8.11
CA THR A 82 -4.64 -11.44 8.16
C THR A 82 -5.86 -10.53 8.31
N PHE A 83 -5.76 -9.49 9.14
CA PHE A 83 -6.86 -8.55 9.36
C PHE A 83 -7.21 -7.73 8.10
N LEU A 84 -6.20 -7.22 7.41
CA LEU A 84 -6.37 -6.50 6.14
C LEU A 84 -6.91 -7.42 5.04
N ARG A 85 -6.44 -8.66 4.94
CA ARG A 85 -6.95 -9.64 3.97
C ARG A 85 -8.42 -9.95 4.20
N THR A 86 -8.85 -10.04 5.45
CA THR A 86 -10.27 -10.23 5.80
C THR A 86 -11.09 -8.99 5.44
N LYS A 87 -10.63 -7.77 5.77
CA LYS A 87 -11.37 -6.54 5.46
C LYS A 87 -11.49 -6.28 3.95
N PHE A 88 -10.45 -6.58 3.16
CA PHE A 88 -10.50 -6.45 1.70
C PHE A 88 -11.33 -7.54 1.01
N ARG A 89 -11.42 -8.75 1.57
CA ARG A 89 -12.24 -9.83 1.01
C ARG A 89 -13.74 -9.57 1.12
N TRP A 90 -14.16 -8.62 1.98
CA TRP A 90 -15.56 -8.23 2.17
C TRP A 90 -16.02 -7.06 1.28
N ASN A 91 -15.12 -6.44 0.51
CA ASN A 91 -15.47 -5.32 -0.37
C ASN A 91 -15.46 -5.71 -1.87
N VAL A 92 -15.60 -7.02 -2.15
CA VAL A 92 -15.67 -7.63 -3.50
C VAL A 92 -16.88 -8.55 -3.61
N TYR A 93 -17.99 -8.19 -2.97
CA TYR A 93 -19.31 -8.78 -3.23
C TYR A 93 -20.36 -7.68 -3.27
#